data_AF-A0A525L9E2-F1
#
_entry.id   AF-A0A525L9E2-F1
#
_cell.length_a   1.000
_cell.length_b   1.000
_cell.length_c   1.000
_cell.angle_alpha   90.00
_cell.angle_beta   90.00
_cell.angle_gamma   90.00
#
_symmetry.space_group_name_H-M   'P 1'
#
loop_
_entity.id
_entity.type
_entity.pdbx_description
1 polymer ?
#
loop_
_entity_poly.entity_id
_entity_poly.type
_entity_poly.pdbx_seq_one_letter_code
_entity_poly.pdbx_strand_id
1 'polypeptide(L)'
;MRRAIALARANLGRTGENPSVGCVIVKDGRTIGEGATGKGGRPHAEEIALDQAGGAARGAITYVTLEPCGERSSGAASCGERLVAAGVARVVIACADPSVLAAGQGPDRLRAGGIPVETGLLADEAAGLYAAYSPRNPERGI
;
A
#
# COMPACT_ATOMS: atom_id res chain seq x y z
N MET A 1 10.70 -2.45 -5.36
CA MET A 1 10.61 -1.41 -4.31
C MET A 1 11.02 0.00 -4.76
N ARG A 2 12.26 0.27 -5.21
CA ARG A 2 12.67 1.65 -5.62
C ARG A 2 11.73 2.34 -6.61
N ARG A 3 11.18 1.59 -7.57
CA ARG A 3 10.15 2.11 -8.49
C ARG A 3 8.89 2.60 -7.76
N ALA A 4 8.40 1.85 -6.77
CA ALA A 4 7.28 2.24 -5.92
C ALA A 4 7.62 3.52 -5.12
N ILE A 5 8.83 3.63 -4.57
CA ILE A 5 9.31 4.85 -3.89
C ILE A 5 9.29 6.06 -4.85
N ALA A 6 9.76 5.89 -6.09
CA ALA A 6 9.75 6.94 -7.10
C ALA A 6 8.31 7.41 -7.44
N LEU A 7 7.37 6.47 -7.58
CA LEU A 7 5.96 6.75 -7.80
C LEU A 7 5.35 7.54 -6.63
N ALA A 8 5.60 7.10 -5.39
CA ALA A 8 5.16 7.80 -4.18
C ALA A 8 5.74 9.21 -4.11
N ARG A 9 7.04 9.37 -4.40
CA ARG A 9 7.73 10.66 -4.35
C ARG A 9 7.12 11.69 -5.31
N ALA A 10 6.68 11.27 -6.50
CA ALA A 10 6.05 12.15 -7.48
C ALA A 10 4.69 12.73 -7.04
N ASN A 11 4.06 12.14 -6.02
CA ASN A 11 2.77 12.58 -5.49
C ASN A 11 2.85 13.22 -4.09
N LEU A 12 4.05 13.40 -3.52
CA LEU A 12 4.21 14.12 -2.26
C LEU A 12 3.57 15.51 -2.32
N GLY A 13 2.83 15.88 -1.28
CA GLY A 13 2.11 17.15 -1.18
C GLY A 13 0.83 17.24 -2.03
N ARG A 14 0.45 16.18 -2.75
CA ARG A 14 -0.72 16.19 -3.67
C ARG A 14 -1.87 15.30 -3.18
N THR A 15 -1.68 14.58 -2.08
CA THR A 15 -2.59 13.53 -1.57
C THR A 15 -3.46 13.99 -0.40
N GLY A 16 -3.52 15.30 -0.13
CA GLY A 16 -4.29 15.86 0.99
C GLY A 16 -3.77 15.36 2.34
N GLU A 17 -4.66 14.92 3.22
CA GLU A 17 -4.32 14.36 4.54
C GLU A 17 -3.78 12.92 4.46
N ASN A 18 -3.93 12.24 3.32
CA ASN A 18 -3.46 10.86 3.15
C ASN A 18 -1.98 10.83 2.76
N PRO A 19 -1.24 9.76 3.13
CA PRO A 19 0.15 9.61 2.74
C PRO A 19 0.27 9.36 1.23
N SER A 20 1.38 9.82 0.64
CA SER A 20 1.74 9.42 -0.72
C SER A 20 2.38 8.04 -0.68
N VAL A 21 1.65 7.04 -1.18
CA VAL A 21 2.07 5.64 -1.24
C VAL A 21 2.31 5.29 -2.70
N GLY A 22 3.27 4.42 -2.97
CA GLY A 22 3.52 3.83 -4.27
C GLY A 22 3.37 2.32 -4.20
N CYS A 23 2.82 1.74 -5.26
CA CYS A 23 2.60 0.31 -5.40
C CYS A 23 3.04 -0.15 -6.80
N VAL A 24 3.71 -1.30 -6.87
CA VAL A 24 4.14 -1.93 -8.13
C VAL A 24 3.88 -3.42 -8.03
N ILE A 25 3.20 -3.97 -9.05
CA ILE A 25 2.89 -5.39 -9.18
C ILE A 25 3.78 -5.98 -10.28
N VAL A 26 4.51 -7.04 -9.96
CA VAL A 26 5.49 -7.69 -10.82
C VAL A 26 5.13 -9.16 -11.00
N LYS A 27 5.13 -9.62 -12.25
CA LYS A 27 4.95 -11.03 -12.61
C LYS A 27 5.97 -11.41 -13.69
N ASP A 28 6.63 -12.55 -13.52
CA ASP A 28 7.65 -13.05 -14.45
C ASP A 28 8.72 -12.02 -14.81
N GLY A 29 9.19 -11.27 -13.81
CA GLY A 29 10.20 -10.21 -13.97
C GLY A 29 9.70 -8.93 -14.66
N ARG A 30 8.41 -8.83 -14.98
CA ARG A 30 7.81 -7.69 -15.66
C ARG A 30 6.84 -6.95 -14.76
N THR A 31 6.90 -5.62 -14.80
CA THR A 31 5.87 -4.79 -14.18
C THR A 31 4.57 -4.92 -14.97
N ILE A 32 3.50 -5.32 -14.27
CA ILE A 32 2.15 -5.48 -14.86
C ILE A 32 1.15 -4.46 -14.29
N GLY A 33 1.48 -3.77 -13.20
CA GLY A 33 0.67 -2.69 -12.65
C GLY A 33 1.51 -1.76 -11.78
N GLU A 34 1.21 -0.47 -11.81
CA GLU A 34 1.84 0.59 -11.05
C GLU A 34 0.78 1.58 -10.57
N GLY A 35 0.96 2.08 -9.35
CA GLY A 35 0.06 3.06 -8.77
C GLY A 35 0.77 3.96 -7.77
N ALA A 36 0.26 5.18 -7.63
CA ALA A 36 0.57 6.05 -6.51
C ALA A 36 -0.73 6.64 -5.98
N THR A 37 -0.82 6.91 -4.67
CA THR A 37 -2.03 7.52 -4.07
C THR A 37 -2.49 8.71 -4.93
N GLY A 38 -3.76 8.69 -5.32
CA GLY A 38 -4.34 9.71 -6.20
C GLY A 38 -4.37 11.11 -5.58
N LYS A 39 -4.53 12.13 -6.42
CA LYS A 39 -4.71 13.51 -5.96
C LYS A 39 -5.90 13.61 -5.01
N GLY A 40 -5.75 14.28 -3.88
CA GLY A 40 -6.77 14.33 -2.83
C GLY A 40 -6.84 13.06 -1.95
N GLY A 41 -5.93 12.11 -2.15
CA GLY A 41 -5.73 10.97 -1.24
C GLY A 41 -6.46 9.68 -1.63
N ARG A 42 -7.17 9.68 -2.76
CA ARG A 42 -7.87 8.53 -3.32
C ARG A 42 -7.76 8.53 -4.86
N PRO A 43 -7.86 7.36 -5.51
CA PRO A 43 -7.78 6.02 -4.93
C PRO A 43 -6.40 5.72 -4.31
N HIS A 44 -6.29 4.65 -3.52
CA HIS A 44 -5.02 4.18 -2.96
C HIS A 44 -4.11 3.62 -4.06
N ALA A 45 -2.81 3.57 -3.77
CA ALA A 45 -1.81 3.11 -4.74
C ALA A 45 -2.06 1.67 -5.19
N GLU A 46 -2.46 0.80 -4.26
CA GLU A 46 -2.77 -0.61 -4.50
C GLU A 46 -4.01 -0.79 -5.39
N GLU A 47 -5.02 0.08 -5.23
CA GLU A 47 -6.20 0.05 -6.10
C GLU A 47 -5.80 0.36 -7.55
N ILE A 48 -5.03 1.42 -7.76
CA ILE A 48 -4.58 1.81 -9.10
C ILE A 48 -3.70 0.71 -9.73
N ALA A 49 -2.77 0.15 -8.95
CA ALA A 49 -1.88 -0.89 -9.44
C ALA A 49 -2.64 -2.19 -9.77
N LEU A 50 -3.62 -2.58 -8.95
CA LEU A 50 -4.47 -3.74 -9.19
C LEU A 50 -5.39 -3.53 -10.40
N ASP A 51 -5.99 -2.36 -10.54
CA ASP A 51 -6.85 -2.01 -11.69
C ASP A 51 -6.04 -2.08 -12.99
N GLN A 52 -4.80 -1.60 -12.99
CA GLN A 52 -3.90 -1.71 -14.14
C GLN A 52 -3.49 -3.16 -14.44
N ALA A 53 -3.17 -3.95 -13.40
CA ALA A 53 -2.75 -5.35 -13.56
C ALA A 53 -3.91 -6.28 -13.96
N GLY A 54 -5.14 -5.94 -13.55
CA GLY A 54 -6.33 -6.77 -13.77
C GLY A 54 -6.12 -8.22 -13.32
N GLY A 55 -6.62 -9.17 -14.12
CA GLY A 55 -6.48 -10.60 -13.84
C GLY A 55 -5.03 -11.11 -13.82
N ALA A 56 -4.07 -10.37 -14.39
CA ALA A 56 -2.67 -10.76 -14.37
C ALA A 56 -2.03 -10.65 -12.97
N ALA A 57 -2.65 -9.91 -12.04
CA ALA A 57 -2.20 -9.81 -10.65
C ALA A 57 -2.19 -11.16 -9.91
N ARG A 58 -2.99 -12.13 -10.35
CA ARG A 58 -3.01 -13.47 -9.74
C ARG A 58 -1.65 -14.13 -9.87
N GLY A 59 -1.09 -14.54 -8.73
CA GLY A 59 0.23 -15.14 -8.63
C GLY A 59 1.40 -14.16 -8.74
N ALA A 60 1.14 -12.85 -8.79
CA ALA A 60 2.17 -11.82 -8.88
C ALA A 60 2.74 -11.42 -7.51
N ILE A 61 3.86 -10.71 -7.51
CA ILE A 61 4.46 -10.09 -6.31
C ILE A 61 4.07 -8.62 -6.28
N THR A 62 3.55 -8.17 -5.14
CA THR A 62 3.22 -6.75 -4.92
C THR A 62 4.26 -6.09 -4.04
N TYR A 63 4.80 -4.95 -4.46
CA TYR A 63 5.69 -4.10 -3.68
C TYR A 63 4.97 -2.81 -3.34
N VAL A 64 4.90 -2.45 -2.06
CA VAL A 64 4.20 -1.26 -1.60
C VAL A 64 5.03 -0.50 -0.56
N THR A 65 5.05 0.83 -0.65
CA THR A 65 5.97 1.66 0.16
C THR A 65 5.49 1.86 1.60
N LEU A 66 4.20 1.71 1.85
CA LEU A 66 3.59 1.78 3.18
C LEU A 66 2.67 0.58 3.36
N GLU A 67 2.49 0.16 4.60
CA GLU A 67 1.59 -0.93 4.95
C GLU A 67 0.18 -0.73 4.35
N PRO A 68 -0.38 -1.74 3.65
CA PRO A 68 -1.74 -1.66 3.15
C PRO A 68 -2.74 -1.46 4.29
N CYS A 69 -3.77 -0.64 4.08
CA CYS A 69 -4.79 -0.45 5.10
C CYS A 69 -5.49 -1.79 5.43
N GLY A 70 -5.71 -2.05 6.72
CA GLY A 70 -6.48 -3.19 7.21
C GLY A 70 -7.98 -2.89 7.24
N GLU A 71 -8.36 -1.65 7.52
CA GLU A 71 -9.74 -1.18 7.52
C GLU A 71 -9.85 0.16 6.77
N ARG A 72 -11.07 0.52 6.35
CA ARG A 72 -11.38 1.83 5.79
C ARG A 72 -12.53 2.44 6.56
N SER A 73 -12.40 3.73 6.90
CA SER A 73 -13.48 4.50 7.54
C SER A 73 -14.79 4.55 6.75
N SER A 74 -14.75 4.29 5.44
CA SER A 74 -15.93 4.22 4.58
C SER A 74 -16.63 2.86 4.59
N GLY A 75 -16.07 1.83 5.26
CA GLY A 75 -16.56 0.45 5.21
C GLY A 75 -16.33 -0.26 3.87
N ALA A 76 -15.64 0.38 2.92
CA ALA A 76 -15.26 -0.25 1.65
C ALA A 76 -14.14 -1.26 1.86
N ALA A 77 -14.04 -2.26 0.97
CA ALA A 77 -12.95 -3.24 1.00
C ALA A 77 -11.58 -2.56 1.09
N SER A 78 -10.84 -2.93 2.13
CA SER A 78 -9.48 -2.50 2.42
C SER A 78 -8.49 -2.96 1.36
N CYS A 79 -7.31 -2.32 1.30
CA CYS A 79 -6.25 -2.75 0.38
C CYS A 79 -5.80 -4.19 0.67
N GLY A 80 -5.75 -4.59 1.94
CA GLY A 80 -5.50 -5.99 2.32
C GLY A 80 -6.52 -6.95 1.72
N GLU A 81 -7.82 -6.67 1.84
CA GLU A 81 -8.89 -7.50 1.24
C GLU A 81 -8.79 -7.57 -0.28
N ARG A 82 -8.50 -6.44 -0.93
CA ARG A 82 -8.36 -6.37 -2.40
C ARG A 82 -7.17 -7.21 -2.89
N LEU A 83 -6.04 -7.16 -2.21
CA LEU A 83 -4.86 -7.96 -2.55
C LEU A 83 -5.11 -9.46 -2.35
N VAL A 84 -5.82 -9.84 -1.27
CA VAL A 84 -6.28 -11.22 -1.07
C VAL A 84 -7.20 -11.67 -2.20
N ALA A 85 -8.22 -10.87 -2.53
CA ALA A 85 -9.18 -11.17 -3.58
C ALA A 85 -8.50 -11.30 -4.97
N ALA A 86 -7.50 -10.46 -5.25
CA ALA A 86 -6.71 -10.52 -6.48
C ALA A 86 -5.84 -11.79 -6.57
N GLY A 87 -5.59 -12.47 -5.44
CA GLY A 87 -4.80 -13.69 -5.39
C GLY A 87 -3.33 -13.47 -5.72
N VAL A 88 -2.75 -12.35 -5.24
CA VAL A 88 -1.30 -12.11 -5.37
C VAL A 88 -0.53 -13.17 -4.58
N ALA A 89 0.64 -13.58 -5.08
CA ALA A 89 1.44 -14.65 -4.47
C ALA A 89 2.24 -14.19 -3.24
N ARG A 90 2.57 -12.89 -3.16
CA ARG A 90 3.40 -12.32 -2.09
C ARG A 90 3.25 -10.80 -2.06
N VAL A 91 3.32 -10.23 -0.86
CA VAL A 91 3.37 -8.78 -0.64
C VAL A 91 4.66 -8.40 0.08
N VAL A 92 5.33 -7.36 -0.40
CA VAL A 92 6.57 -6.83 0.16
C VAL A 92 6.37 -5.36 0.50
N ILE A 93 6.55 -5.01 1.78
CA ILE A 93 6.23 -3.70 2.36
C ILE A 93 7.52 -3.01 2.78
N ALA A 94 7.68 -1.72 2.45
CA ALA A 94 8.83 -0.95 2.94
C ALA A 94 8.63 -0.47 4.39
N CYS A 95 7.62 0.37 4.65
CA CYS A 95 7.36 0.96 5.96
C CYS A 95 6.07 0.42 6.59
N ALA A 96 6.06 0.25 7.91
CA ALA A 96 4.82 0.06 8.67
C ALA A 96 4.01 1.36 8.72
N ASP A 97 2.68 1.28 8.81
CA ASP A 97 1.81 2.46 8.94
C ASP A 97 1.35 2.62 10.41
N PRO A 98 1.70 3.73 11.07
CA PRO A 98 1.29 3.99 12.45
C PRO A 98 -0.20 4.33 12.62
N SER A 99 -0.97 4.44 11.53
CA SER A 99 -2.41 4.66 11.56
C SER A 99 -3.15 3.52 12.24
N VAL A 100 -4.15 3.84 13.07
CA VAL A 100 -5.04 2.85 13.71
C VAL A 100 -5.80 1.97 12.72
N LEU A 101 -5.96 2.45 11.47
CA LEU A 101 -6.61 1.71 10.39
C LEU A 101 -5.66 0.74 9.65
N ALA A 102 -4.38 0.79 9.96
CA ALA A 102 -3.35 -0.09 9.43
C ALA A 102 -2.72 -0.89 10.58
N ALA A 103 -1.83 -0.32 11.38
CA ALA A 103 -1.34 -0.84 12.68
C ALA A 103 -1.17 -2.38 12.77
N GLY A 104 -0.68 -3.03 11.72
CA GLY A 104 -0.48 -4.48 11.62
C GLY A 104 -1.67 -5.27 11.02
N GLN A 105 -2.86 -4.70 11.00
CA GLN A 105 -4.08 -5.33 10.49
C GLN A 105 -4.00 -5.67 9.00
N GLY A 106 -3.34 -4.84 8.19
CA GLY A 106 -3.14 -5.10 6.76
C GLY A 106 -2.30 -6.37 6.52
N PRO A 107 -1.07 -6.45 7.03
CA PRO A 107 -0.23 -7.64 7.02
C PRO A 107 -0.92 -8.86 7.60
N ASP A 108 -1.64 -8.72 8.72
CA ASP A 108 -2.33 -9.85 9.36
C ASP A 108 -3.45 -10.39 8.49
N ARG A 109 -4.21 -9.50 7.84
CA ARG A 109 -5.24 -9.90 6.89
C ARG A 109 -4.67 -10.60 5.65
N LEU A 110 -3.54 -10.12 5.13
CA LEU A 110 -2.83 -10.78 4.04
C LEU A 110 -2.38 -12.20 4.44
N ARG A 111 -1.77 -12.33 5.62
CA ARG A 111 -1.33 -13.64 6.17
C ARG A 111 -2.51 -14.58 6.39
N ALA A 112 -3.62 -14.08 6.95
CA ALA A 112 -4.85 -14.85 7.13
C ALA A 112 -5.44 -15.32 5.78
N GLY A 113 -5.27 -14.53 4.72
CA GLY A 113 -5.61 -14.90 3.34
C GLY A 113 -4.61 -15.85 2.67
N GLY A 114 -3.60 -16.36 3.40
CA GLY A 114 -2.58 -17.27 2.87
C GLY A 114 -1.48 -16.60 2.06
N ILE A 115 -1.36 -15.26 2.11
CA ILE A 115 -0.36 -14.51 1.35
C ILE A 115 0.88 -14.26 2.24
N PRO A 116 2.07 -14.73 1.84
CA PRO A 116 3.33 -14.38 2.49
C PRO A 116 3.59 -12.86 2.45
N VAL A 117 3.97 -12.29 3.59
CA VAL A 117 4.29 -10.87 3.75
C VAL A 117 5.72 -10.71 4.25
N GLU A 118 6.51 -9.89 3.54
CA GLU A 118 7.81 -9.40 3.99
C GLU A 118 7.72 -7.90 4.27
N THR A 119 8.35 -7.45 5.35
CA THR A 119 8.38 -6.04 5.77
C THR A 119 9.83 -5.54 5.87
N GLY A 120 10.01 -4.23 5.72
CA GLY A 120 11.31 -3.58 5.93
C GLY A 120 12.18 -3.42 4.68
N LEU A 121 11.74 -3.87 3.50
CA LEU A 121 12.54 -3.76 2.29
C LEU A 121 12.72 -2.30 1.88
N LEU A 122 13.96 -1.80 1.97
CA LEU A 122 14.31 -0.39 1.72
C LEU A 122 13.52 0.59 2.61
N ALA A 123 13.22 0.20 3.85
CA ALA A 123 12.52 1.05 4.81
C ALA A 123 13.21 2.41 4.99
N ASP A 124 14.54 2.44 5.12
CA ASP A 124 15.30 3.68 5.29
C ASP A 124 15.18 4.62 4.08
N GLU A 125 15.21 4.07 2.86
CA GLU A 125 15.01 4.88 1.63
C GLU A 125 13.57 5.41 1.54
N ALA A 126 12.59 4.66 2.04
CA ALA A 126 11.16 5.01 1.98
C ALA A 126 10.71 5.92 3.12
N ALA A 127 11.38 5.88 4.29
CA ALA A 127 10.98 6.62 5.49
C ALA A 127 10.82 8.13 5.26
N GLY A 128 11.67 8.72 4.39
CA GLY A 128 11.57 10.13 4.02
C GLY A 128 10.25 10.52 3.34
N LEU A 129 9.49 9.58 2.78
CA LEU A 129 8.15 9.83 2.24
C LEU A 129 7.13 10.17 3.34
N TYR A 130 7.36 9.70 4.57
CA TYR A 130 6.37 9.71 5.66
C TYR A 130 6.78 10.61 6.83
N ALA A 131 7.87 11.37 6.72
CA ALA A 131 8.35 12.25 7.78
C ALA A 131 7.33 13.31 8.24
N ALA A 132 6.46 13.76 7.34
CA ALA A 132 5.39 14.70 7.63
C ALA A 132 3.99 14.05 7.75
N TYR A 133 3.91 12.72 7.61
CA TYR A 133 2.65 12.00 7.70
C TYR A 133 2.27 11.83 9.17
N SER A 134 1.12 12.42 9.56
CA SER A 134 0.58 12.33 10.90
C SER A 134 -0.83 11.74 10.81
N PRO A 135 -1.00 10.42 10.92
CA PRO A 135 -2.33 9.82 10.89
C PRO A 135 -3.19 10.37 12.02
N ARG A 136 -4.48 10.60 11.73
CA ARG A 136 -5.44 11.03 12.74
C ARG A 136 -5.60 9.91 13.77
N ASN A 137 -5.26 10.19 15.02
CA ASN A 137 -5.54 9.28 16.13
C ASN A 137 -6.92 9.65 16.71
N PRO A 138 -7.96 8.80 16.59
CA PRO A 138 -9.28 9.08 17.14
C PRO A 138 -9.28 9.19 18.68
N GLU A 139 -8.25 8.68 19.38
CA GLU A 139 -8.11 8.83 20.83
C GLU A 139 -7.50 10.17 21.26
N ARG A 140 -6.94 10.95 20.32
CA ARG A 140 -6.56 12.35 20.56
C ARG A 140 -7.76 13.23 20.22
N GLY A 141 -8.75 13.19 21.10
CA GLY A 141 -9.87 14.12 21.10
C GLY A 141 -9.37 15.56 21.19
N ILE A 142 -10.01 16.45 20.42
CA ILE A 142 -9.96 17.91 20.61
C ILE A 142 -10.58 18.23 21.96
#